data_AF-A0A7L0S0V5-F1
#
_entry.id   AF-A0A7L0S0V5-F1
#
_cell.length_a   1.000
_cell.length_b   1.000
_cell.length_c   1.000
_cell.angle_alpha   90.00
_cell.angle_beta   90.00
_cell.angle_gamma   90.00
#
_symmetry.space_group_name_H-M   'P 1'
#
loop_
_entity.id
_entity.type
_entity.pdbx_description
1 polymer ?
#
loop_
_entity_poly.entity_id
_entity_poly.type
_entity_poly.pdbx_seq_one_letter_code
_entity_poly.pdbx_strand_id
1 'polypeptide(L)'
;GRGFAFRRKQKIERQYRKLLKKGRKVHSQHDNQFTDTYPEHLKHLYLAEEERLKKRRKAPDVSVLSEEKLNKAYFVLDMVMCHYAVLPQDGDENKAKIWGTCTFSYRSVTPEGKFKKKTSNQKAKEEYEKIKAERARKKEEAEKRQQQREAAQRLYKQKKMEAYKILSKKTKRGQPNLNLQMDFLLQKIQQNT
;
A
#
# COMPACT_ATOMS: atom_id res chain seq x y z
N GLY A 1 66.05 -4.83 -17.05
CA GLY A 1 64.89 -3.95 -17.25
C GLY A 1 63.60 -4.68 -16.87
N ARG A 2 62.61 -4.01 -16.27
CA ARG A 2 61.34 -4.68 -15.90
C ARG A 2 60.53 -4.96 -17.18
N GLY A 3 60.25 -6.24 -17.46
CA GLY A 3 59.69 -6.72 -18.75
C GLY A 3 58.29 -6.21 -19.11
N PHE A 4 57.77 -6.66 -20.26
CA PHE A 4 56.50 -6.19 -20.84
C PHE A 4 55.29 -6.29 -19.88
N ALA A 5 55.18 -7.40 -19.15
CA ALA A 5 54.11 -7.60 -18.16
C ALA A 5 54.10 -6.53 -17.07
N PHE A 6 55.28 -6.09 -16.60
CA PHE A 6 55.41 -5.05 -15.61
C PHE A 6 54.99 -3.67 -16.15
N ARG A 7 55.39 -3.34 -17.39
CA ARG A 7 54.96 -2.10 -18.06
C ARG A 7 53.45 -2.07 -18.27
N ARG A 8 52.83 -3.21 -18.62
CA ARG A 8 51.37 -3.33 -18.77
C ARG A 8 50.65 -3.14 -17.44
N LYS A 9 51.14 -3.76 -16.36
CA LYS A 9 50.62 -3.58 -14.99
C LYS A 9 50.63 -2.11 -14.57
N GLN A 10 51.77 -1.42 -14.75
CA GLN A 10 51.86 0.01 -14.45
C GLN A 10 50.92 0.87 -15.28
N LYS A 11 50.70 0.52 -16.56
CA LYS A 11 49.77 1.24 -17.43
C LYS A 11 48.32 1.11 -16.92
N ILE A 12 47.91 -0.11 -16.57
CA ILE A 12 46.57 -0.38 -16.00
C ILE A 12 46.38 0.38 -14.69
N GLU A 13 47.37 0.32 -13.79
CA GLU A 13 47.32 0.99 -12.50
C GLU A 13 47.20 2.52 -12.64
N ARG A 14 47.94 3.12 -13.58
CA ARG A 14 47.82 4.55 -13.89
C ARG A 14 46.44 4.92 -14.42
N GLN A 15 45.85 4.09 -15.28
CA GLN A 15 44.49 4.32 -15.78
C GLN A 15 43.46 4.24 -14.65
N TYR A 16 43.57 3.25 -13.76
CA TYR A 16 42.69 3.10 -12.60
C TYR A 16 42.77 4.30 -11.65
N ARG A 17 43.98 4.77 -11.31
CA ARG A 17 44.18 5.97 -10.49
C ARG A 17 43.60 7.23 -11.14
N LYS A 18 43.65 7.34 -12.48
CA LYS A 18 43.02 8.45 -13.22
C LYS A 18 41.49 8.41 -13.11
N LEU A 19 40.87 7.24 -13.20
CA LEU A 19 39.42 7.08 -13.03
C LEU A 19 38.97 7.48 -11.62
N LEU A 20 39.69 7.02 -10.59
CA LEU A 20 39.40 7.39 -9.20
C LEU A 20 39.52 8.91 -8.95
N LYS A 21 40.49 9.58 -9.58
CA LYS A 21 40.65 11.04 -9.50
C LYS A 21 39.52 11.78 -10.23
N LYS A 22 39.06 11.29 -11.38
CA LYS A 22 37.92 11.87 -12.12
C LYS A 22 36.62 11.76 -11.33
N GLY A 23 36.36 10.62 -10.68
CA GLY A 23 35.18 10.43 -9.83
C GLY A 23 35.17 11.35 -8.60
N ARG A 24 36.31 11.54 -7.92
CA ARG A 24 36.40 12.42 -6.75
C ARG A 24 36.28 13.91 -7.07
N LYS A 25 36.76 14.37 -8.24
CA LYS A 25 36.73 15.80 -8.63
C LYS A 25 35.32 16.32 -8.97
N VAL A 26 34.39 15.42 -9.28
CA VAL A 26 32.98 15.75 -9.57
C VAL A 26 32.19 16.02 -8.28
N HIS A 27 32.68 15.57 -7.11
CA HIS A 27 31.92 15.60 -5.85
C HIS A 27 32.36 16.67 -4.83
N SER A 28 33.31 17.56 -5.17
CA SER A 28 33.83 18.56 -4.20
C SER A 28 33.35 20.00 -4.45
N GLN A 29 32.21 20.20 -5.12
CA GLN A 29 31.72 21.55 -5.47
C GLN A 29 30.27 21.84 -5.05
N HIS A 30 29.60 20.93 -4.37
CA HIS A 30 28.40 21.28 -3.62
C HIS A 30 28.58 20.70 -2.24
N ASP A 31 28.98 21.55 -1.30
CA ASP A 31 28.47 21.41 0.05
C ASP A 31 26.95 21.38 -0.10
N ASN A 32 26.40 20.17 -0.08
CA ASN A 32 24.99 19.91 -0.13
C ASN A 32 24.40 20.54 1.13
N GLN A 33 24.08 21.81 1.05
CA GLN A 33 23.14 22.48 1.94
C GLN A 33 21.71 21.97 1.70
N PHE A 34 21.58 20.72 1.25
CA PHE A 34 20.36 19.95 1.30
C PHE A 34 20.16 19.55 2.75
N THR A 35 19.72 20.52 3.54
CA THR A 35 19.00 20.18 4.75
C THR A 35 17.81 19.37 4.30
N ASP A 36 17.80 18.09 4.64
CA ASP A 36 16.72 17.13 4.39
C ASP A 36 15.49 17.48 5.28
N THR A 37 15.24 18.78 5.47
CA THR A 37 14.06 19.33 6.09
C THR A 37 13.00 19.36 5.00
N TYR A 38 12.37 18.20 4.81
CA TYR A 38 11.33 18.01 3.83
C TYR A 38 10.20 19.03 4.01
N PRO A 39 9.73 19.68 2.92
CA PRO A 39 8.53 20.51 2.97
C PRO A 39 7.35 19.70 3.49
N GLU A 40 6.66 20.20 4.52
CA GLU A 40 5.58 19.51 5.24
C GLU A 40 4.53 18.88 4.29
N HIS A 41 4.24 19.58 3.20
CA HIS A 41 3.26 19.18 2.20
C HIS A 41 3.66 17.96 1.35
N LEU A 42 4.92 17.50 1.38
CA LEU A 42 5.38 16.31 0.63
C LEU A 42 5.54 15.07 1.50
N LYS A 43 5.43 15.19 2.82
CA LYS A 43 5.52 14.09 3.80
C LYS A 43 4.58 12.92 3.46
N HIS A 44 3.43 13.21 2.84
CA HIS A 44 2.45 12.20 2.45
C HIS A 44 2.92 11.25 1.34
N LEU A 45 3.76 11.71 0.39
CA LEU A 45 4.32 10.83 -0.64
C LEU A 45 5.28 9.82 -0.02
N TYR A 46 6.09 10.28 0.93
CA TYR A 46 7.06 9.46 1.63
C TYR A 46 6.39 8.44 2.57
N LEU A 47 5.41 8.87 3.38
CA LEU A 47 4.64 7.96 4.22
C LEU A 47 3.88 6.90 3.38
N ALA A 48 3.37 7.28 2.20
CA ALA A 48 2.73 6.34 1.28
C ALA A 48 3.73 5.33 0.68
N GLU A 49 4.95 5.76 0.36
CA GLU A 49 6.03 4.90 -0.13
C GLU A 49 6.53 3.94 0.96
N GLU A 50 6.76 4.43 2.18
CA GLU A 50 7.12 3.62 3.33
C GLU A 50 6.04 2.58 3.66
N GLU A 51 4.77 2.96 3.63
CA GLU A 51 3.66 2.02 3.84
C GLU A 51 3.64 0.94 2.76
N ARG A 52 3.82 1.30 1.48
CA ARG A 52 3.93 0.32 0.40
C ARG A 52 5.10 -0.63 0.64
N LEU A 53 6.27 -0.13 1.03
CA LEU A 53 7.46 -0.95 1.30
C LEU A 53 7.28 -1.85 2.52
N LYS A 54 6.67 -1.35 3.61
CA LYS A 54 6.33 -2.15 4.80
C LYS A 54 5.29 -3.22 4.47
N LYS A 55 4.25 -2.91 3.68
CA LYS A 55 3.27 -3.90 3.20
C LYS A 55 3.92 -4.98 2.33
N ARG A 56 4.91 -4.61 1.50
CA ARG A 56 5.71 -5.59 0.73
C ARG A 56 6.60 -6.46 1.62
N ARG A 57 7.18 -5.91 2.69
CA ARG A 57 8.03 -6.66 3.65
C ARG A 57 7.23 -7.50 4.66
N LYS A 58 5.99 -7.10 4.98
CA LYS A 58 5.09 -7.77 5.92
C LYS A 58 4.11 -8.77 5.27
N ALA A 59 4.15 -8.93 3.94
CA ALA A 59 3.44 -10.03 3.32
C ALA A 59 4.01 -11.34 3.89
N PRO A 60 3.21 -12.19 4.54
CA PRO A 60 3.68 -13.50 4.94
C PRO A 60 4.07 -14.24 3.67
N ASP A 61 5.21 -14.94 3.72
CA ASP A 61 5.58 -15.90 2.69
C ASP A 61 4.41 -16.90 2.52
N VAL A 62 3.68 -16.74 1.42
CA VAL A 62 2.44 -17.47 1.11
C VAL A 62 2.71 -18.97 0.86
N SER A 63 3.98 -19.40 0.88
CA SER A 63 4.37 -20.81 0.77
C SER A 63 3.98 -21.65 2.00
N VAL A 64 4.11 -21.13 3.23
CA VAL A 64 4.04 -21.95 4.46
C VAL A 64 2.61 -22.28 4.90
N LEU A 65 1.58 -21.59 4.39
CA LEU A 65 0.17 -21.80 4.80
C LEU A 65 -0.57 -22.90 4.00
N SER A 66 0.12 -23.55 3.07
CA SER A 66 -0.42 -24.60 2.21
C SER A 66 -0.21 -26.03 2.75
N GLU A 67 0.80 -26.24 3.60
CA GLU A 67 1.18 -27.57 4.09
C GLU A 67 0.22 -28.07 5.19
N GLU A 68 -0.23 -27.20 6.10
CA GLU A 68 -1.16 -27.57 7.18
C GLU A 68 -2.55 -27.98 6.67
N LYS A 69 -3.01 -27.38 5.57
CA LYS A 69 -4.30 -27.72 4.94
C LYS A 69 -4.25 -29.09 4.26
N LEU A 70 -3.08 -29.50 3.77
CA LEU A 70 -2.89 -30.84 3.20
C LEU A 70 -2.86 -31.89 4.32
N ASN A 71 -2.11 -31.66 5.40
CA ASN A 71 -2.02 -32.62 6.52
C ASN A 71 -3.37 -32.93 7.20
N LYS A 72 -4.28 -31.95 7.24
CA LYS A 72 -5.65 -32.15 7.78
C LYS A 72 -6.54 -32.98 6.85
N ALA A 73 -6.32 -32.91 5.53
CA ALA A 73 -7.01 -33.75 4.55
C ALA A 73 -6.48 -35.20 4.56
N TYR A 74 -5.18 -35.39 4.79
CA TYR A 74 -4.58 -36.72 4.96
C TYR A 74 -5.10 -37.45 6.22
N PHE A 75 -5.37 -36.74 7.32
CA PHE A 75 -5.89 -37.36 8.55
C PHE A 75 -7.34 -37.87 8.44
N VAL A 76 -8.16 -37.28 7.57
CA VAL A 76 -9.56 -37.69 7.36
C VAL A 76 -9.68 -38.90 6.42
N LEU A 77 -8.75 -39.04 5.47
CA LEU A 77 -8.73 -40.14 4.51
C LEU A 77 -8.21 -41.44 5.12
N ASP A 78 -7.32 -41.38 6.11
CA ASP A 78 -6.78 -42.57 6.80
C ASP A 78 -7.84 -43.28 7.65
N MET A 79 -8.83 -42.54 8.17
CA MET A 79 -9.93 -43.11 8.98
C MET A 79 -10.99 -43.83 8.14
N VAL A 80 -10.97 -43.67 6.80
CA VAL A 80 -11.96 -44.28 5.88
C VAL A 80 -11.38 -45.49 5.13
N MET A 81 -10.10 -45.83 5.34
CA MET A 81 -9.41 -46.92 4.63
C MET A 81 -9.09 -48.13 5.53
N CYS A 82 -9.88 -48.39 6.57
CA CYS A 82 -9.75 -49.58 7.42
C CYS A 82 -11.01 -50.46 7.34
N HIS A 83 -11.32 -51.00 6.16
CA HIS A 83 -12.14 -52.21 6.02
C HIS A 83 -11.96 -52.76 4.59
N TYR A 84 -10.88 -53.50 4.31
CA TYR A 84 -10.87 -54.58 3.31
C TYR A 84 -9.54 -55.36 3.35
N ALA A 85 -9.52 -56.43 4.12
CA ALA A 85 -8.67 -57.62 3.99
C ALA A 85 -9.39 -58.67 4.87
N VAL A 86 -9.85 -59.84 4.41
CA VAL A 86 -9.14 -60.95 3.77
C VAL A 86 -10.20 -61.90 3.14
N LEU A 87 -9.90 -62.51 2.00
CA LEU A 87 -10.55 -63.74 1.50
C LEU A 87 -9.79 -64.95 2.06
N PRO A 88 -10.47 -66.00 2.55
CA PRO A 88 -10.29 -67.30 1.89
C PRO A 88 -11.52 -68.21 1.85
N GLN A 89 -11.38 -69.25 1.04
CA GLN A 89 -12.33 -70.27 0.61
C GLN A 89 -12.75 -71.29 1.70
N ASP A 90 -13.91 -71.90 1.40
CA ASP A 90 -14.48 -73.18 1.85
C ASP A 90 -15.28 -73.27 3.17
N GLY A 91 -16.50 -73.81 3.04
CA GLY A 91 -17.14 -74.68 4.05
C GLY A 91 -18.34 -74.14 4.83
N ASP A 92 -19.54 -74.58 4.41
CA ASP A 92 -20.71 -74.98 5.23
C ASP A 92 -21.70 -73.97 5.84
N GLU A 93 -22.88 -73.97 5.19
CA GLU A 93 -24.28 -74.00 5.67
C GLU A 93 -24.74 -73.23 6.93
N ASN A 94 -25.72 -72.36 6.66
CA ASN A 94 -26.87 -72.01 7.52
C ASN A 94 -26.59 -71.46 8.93
N LYS A 95 -26.52 -70.12 9.01
CA LYS A 95 -27.20 -69.34 10.05
C LYS A 95 -27.39 -67.90 9.56
N ALA A 96 -28.51 -67.66 8.88
CA ALA A 96 -29.03 -66.33 8.67
C ALA A 96 -29.23 -65.64 10.04
N LYS A 97 -28.43 -64.62 10.31
CA LYS A 97 -28.68 -63.67 11.40
C LYS A 97 -28.41 -62.27 10.89
N ILE A 98 -29.38 -61.80 10.11
CA ILE A 98 -29.65 -60.40 9.84
C ILE A 98 -29.71 -59.68 11.19
N TRP A 99 -28.75 -58.81 11.48
CA TRP A 99 -28.81 -57.91 12.63
C TRP A 99 -28.46 -56.50 12.18
N GLY A 100 -29.48 -55.65 12.18
CA GLY A 100 -29.32 -54.20 12.26
C GLY A 100 -29.55 -53.43 10.95
N THR A 101 -30.77 -53.42 10.42
CA THR A 101 -31.23 -52.25 9.67
C THR A 101 -31.42 -51.10 10.66
N CYS A 102 -30.42 -50.23 10.78
CA CYS A 102 -30.57 -48.95 11.46
C CYS A 102 -31.11 -47.93 10.44
N THR A 103 -32.44 -47.79 10.39
CA THR A 103 -33.09 -46.70 9.66
C THR A 103 -32.90 -45.41 10.44
N PHE A 104 -31.79 -44.72 10.23
CA PHE A 104 -31.63 -43.35 10.71
C PHE A 104 -32.37 -42.40 9.75
N SER A 105 -33.64 -42.14 10.04
CA SER A 105 -34.43 -41.13 9.33
C SER A 105 -33.93 -39.74 9.73
N TYR A 106 -33.16 -39.08 8.86
CA TYR A 106 -33.02 -37.63 8.96
C TYR A 106 -34.16 -36.97 8.17
N ARG A 107 -34.93 -36.14 8.86
CA ARG A 107 -35.92 -35.25 8.25
C ARG A 107 -35.16 -34.19 7.47
N SER A 108 -35.12 -34.27 6.15
CA SER A 108 -34.53 -33.23 5.30
C SER A 108 -35.49 -32.04 5.23
N VAL A 109 -35.20 -31.00 6.02
CA VAL A 109 -35.69 -29.65 5.72
C VAL A 109 -35.13 -29.31 4.34
N THR A 110 -35.99 -29.18 3.34
CA THR A 110 -35.60 -28.75 2.01
C THR A 110 -34.96 -27.37 2.10
N PRO A 111 -33.66 -27.20 1.81
CA PRO A 111 -33.11 -25.88 1.58
C PRO A 111 -33.51 -25.50 0.17
N GLU A 112 -34.46 -24.57 0.06
CA GLU A 112 -34.77 -23.90 -1.19
C GLU A 112 -33.50 -23.30 -1.81
N GLY A 113 -33.30 -23.55 -3.11
CA GLY A 113 -32.31 -22.84 -3.93
C GLY A 113 -30.85 -23.19 -3.66
N LYS A 114 -30.35 -24.30 -4.24
CA LYS A 114 -28.90 -24.50 -4.43
C LYS A 114 -28.39 -23.45 -5.42
N PHE A 115 -28.00 -22.27 -4.93
CA PHE A 115 -27.33 -21.27 -5.75
C PHE A 115 -26.12 -21.90 -6.42
N LYS A 116 -26.15 -22.03 -7.75
CA LYS A 116 -25.03 -22.54 -8.53
C LYS A 116 -23.80 -21.69 -8.19
N LYS A 117 -22.72 -22.34 -7.74
CA LYS A 117 -21.48 -21.64 -7.41
C LYS A 117 -20.97 -20.94 -8.68
N LYS A 118 -20.69 -19.65 -8.57
CA LYS A 118 -20.14 -18.85 -9.68
C LYS A 118 -18.81 -19.46 -10.14
N THR A 119 -18.59 -19.51 -11.45
CA THR A 119 -17.30 -19.93 -12.03
C THR A 119 -16.21 -18.89 -11.70
N SER A 120 -14.96 -19.32 -11.67
CA SER A 120 -13.80 -18.46 -11.37
C SER A 120 -13.78 -17.18 -12.24
N ASN A 121 -14.07 -17.33 -13.54
CA ASN A 121 -14.11 -16.20 -14.47
C ASN A 121 -15.21 -15.17 -14.13
N GLN A 122 -16.39 -15.64 -13.70
CA GLN A 122 -17.47 -14.76 -13.25
C GLN A 122 -17.09 -14.01 -11.97
N LYS A 123 -16.41 -14.67 -11.03
CA LYS A 123 -15.90 -14.04 -9.80
C LYS A 123 -14.88 -12.94 -10.12
N ALA A 124 -13.95 -13.22 -11.04
CA ALA A 124 -12.95 -12.24 -11.48
C ALA A 124 -13.59 -10.99 -12.10
N LYS A 125 -14.65 -11.16 -12.91
CA LYS A 125 -15.40 -10.04 -13.49
C LYS A 125 -16.08 -9.18 -12.41
N GLU A 126 -16.69 -9.80 -11.42
CA GLU A 126 -17.34 -9.09 -10.31
C GLU A 126 -16.33 -8.34 -9.42
N GLU A 127 -15.16 -8.93 -9.16
CA GLU A 127 -14.09 -8.27 -8.40
C GLU A 127 -13.51 -7.08 -9.16
N TYR A 128 -13.34 -7.19 -10.48
CA TYR A 128 -12.89 -6.08 -11.32
C TYR A 128 -13.83 -4.87 -11.24
N GLU A 129 -15.15 -5.09 -11.37
CA GLU A 129 -16.13 -4.01 -11.28
C GLU A 129 -16.16 -3.37 -9.88
N LYS A 130 -16.01 -4.17 -8.81
CA LYS A 130 -15.89 -3.65 -7.43
C LYS A 130 -14.66 -2.77 -7.25
N ILE A 131 -13.50 -3.21 -7.72
CA ILE A 131 -12.25 -2.43 -7.65
C ILE A 131 -12.37 -1.15 -8.48
N LYS A 132 -13.01 -1.22 -9.65
CA LYS A 132 -13.26 -0.05 -10.50
C LYS A 132 -14.13 0.98 -9.79
N ALA A 133 -15.22 0.54 -9.15
CA ALA A 133 -16.09 1.40 -8.37
C ALA A 133 -15.38 2.02 -7.16
N GLU A 134 -14.58 1.24 -6.41
CA GLU A 134 -13.81 1.74 -5.27
C GLU A 134 -12.80 2.83 -5.70
N ARG A 135 -12.09 2.61 -6.81
CA ARG A 135 -11.16 3.60 -7.38
C ARG A 135 -11.88 4.87 -7.82
N ALA A 136 -13.07 4.76 -8.40
CA ALA A 136 -13.87 5.92 -8.78
C ALA A 136 -14.28 6.76 -7.55
N ARG A 137 -14.80 6.11 -6.50
CA ARG A 137 -15.16 6.79 -5.24
C ARG A 137 -13.95 7.48 -4.58
N LYS A 138 -12.80 6.80 -4.56
CA LYS A 138 -11.55 7.36 -4.02
C LYS A 138 -11.05 8.56 -4.83
N LYS A 139 -11.23 8.54 -6.15
CA LYS A 139 -10.88 9.66 -7.04
C LYS A 139 -11.77 10.89 -6.76
N GLU A 140 -13.07 10.69 -6.63
CA GLU A 140 -14.01 11.77 -6.31
C GLU A 140 -13.73 12.41 -4.94
N GLU A 141 -13.42 11.59 -3.93
CA GLU A 141 -13.05 12.10 -2.60
C GLU A 141 -11.73 12.89 -2.64
N ALA A 142 -10.73 12.39 -3.37
CA ALA A 142 -9.46 13.09 -3.54
C ALA A 142 -9.64 14.43 -4.27
N GLU A 143 -10.49 14.48 -5.29
CA GLU A 143 -10.80 15.71 -6.02
C GLU A 143 -11.50 16.73 -5.13
N LYS A 144 -12.49 16.32 -4.31
CA LYS A 144 -13.12 17.20 -3.32
C LYS A 144 -12.10 17.75 -2.32
N ARG A 145 -11.19 16.91 -1.83
CA ARG A 145 -10.12 17.33 -0.91
C ARG A 145 -9.14 18.30 -1.58
N GLN A 146 -8.86 18.11 -2.87
CA GLN A 146 -8.04 19.03 -3.65
C GLN A 146 -8.73 20.39 -3.81
N GLN A 147 -10.00 20.40 -4.22
CA GLN A 147 -10.80 21.62 -4.34
C GLN A 147 -10.85 22.41 -3.03
N GLN A 148 -11.06 21.73 -1.89
CA GLN A 148 -11.03 22.36 -0.57
C GLN A 148 -9.67 23.00 -0.25
N ARG A 149 -8.56 22.31 -0.56
CA ARG A 149 -7.20 22.85 -0.37
C ARG A 149 -6.94 24.07 -1.25
N GLU A 150 -7.31 24.00 -2.52
CA GLU A 150 -7.15 25.11 -3.47
C GLU A 150 -8.00 26.31 -3.06
N ALA A 151 -9.26 26.09 -2.66
CA ALA A 151 -10.15 27.13 -2.15
C ALA A 151 -9.56 27.79 -0.90
N ALA A 152 -9.09 27.01 0.07
CA ALA A 152 -8.46 27.52 1.29
C ALA A 152 -7.19 28.35 0.97
N GLN A 153 -6.35 27.88 0.04
CA GLN A 153 -5.17 28.63 -0.39
C GLN A 153 -5.53 29.94 -1.10
N ARG A 154 -6.55 29.93 -1.99
CA ARG A 154 -7.03 31.13 -2.67
C ARG A 154 -7.55 32.15 -1.67
N LEU A 155 -8.38 31.72 -0.72
CA LEU A 155 -8.90 32.57 0.35
C LEU A 155 -7.77 33.17 1.20
N TYR A 156 -6.78 32.36 1.60
CA TYR A 156 -5.62 32.85 2.34
C TYR A 156 -4.84 33.93 1.55
N LYS A 157 -4.57 33.67 0.26
CA LYS A 157 -3.88 34.62 -0.62
C LYS A 157 -4.69 35.92 -0.79
N GLN A 158 -6.00 35.83 -0.96
CA GLN A 158 -6.89 36.99 -1.06
C GLN A 158 -6.84 37.84 0.21
N LYS A 159 -7.07 37.23 1.37
CA LYS A 159 -6.98 37.91 2.69
C LYS A 159 -5.61 38.54 2.91
N LYS A 160 -4.54 37.86 2.53
CA LYS A 160 -3.16 38.37 2.61
C LYS A 160 -2.97 39.61 1.72
N MET A 161 -3.47 39.56 0.48
CA MET A 161 -3.37 40.69 -0.46
C MET A 161 -4.21 41.89 -0.02
N GLU A 162 -5.41 41.66 0.52
CA GLU A 162 -6.28 42.71 1.06
C GLU A 162 -5.64 43.39 2.27
N ALA A 163 -5.14 42.61 3.23
CA ALA A 163 -4.41 43.12 4.38
C ALA A 163 -3.19 43.93 3.94
N TYR A 164 -2.40 43.41 3.00
CA TYR A 164 -1.25 44.12 2.45
C TYR A 164 -1.65 45.45 1.83
N LYS A 165 -2.70 45.48 0.99
CA LYS A 165 -3.21 46.72 0.37
C LYS A 165 -3.63 47.77 1.40
N ILE A 166 -4.19 47.38 2.54
CA ILE A 166 -4.58 48.33 3.60
C ILE A 166 -3.33 48.86 4.30
N LEU A 167 -2.44 47.95 4.73
CA LEU A 167 -1.25 48.29 5.50
C LEU A 167 -0.19 49.06 4.68
N SER A 168 -0.10 48.82 3.37
CA SER A 168 0.87 49.44 2.48
C SER A 168 0.45 50.83 1.97
N LYS A 169 -0.77 51.29 2.28
CA LYS A 169 -1.26 52.61 1.83
C LYS A 169 -0.48 53.74 2.51
N LYS A 170 -0.12 54.73 1.70
CA LYS A 170 0.62 55.92 2.11
C LYS A 170 -0.16 57.18 1.75
N THR A 171 0.08 58.26 2.49
CA THR A 171 -0.47 59.59 2.20
C THR A 171 0.25 60.20 0.99
N LYS A 172 -0.26 61.32 0.45
CA LYS A 172 0.38 62.05 -0.67
C LYS A 172 1.84 62.43 -0.39
N ARG A 173 2.22 62.52 0.89
CA ARG A 173 3.58 62.84 1.38
C ARG A 173 4.44 61.58 1.62
N GLY A 174 3.93 60.38 1.34
CA GLY A 174 4.65 59.12 1.50
C GLY A 174 4.63 58.51 2.90
N GLN A 175 3.98 59.16 3.87
CA GLN A 175 3.84 58.65 5.23
C GLN A 175 2.81 57.51 5.30
N PRO A 176 2.97 56.53 6.20
CA PRO A 176 1.97 55.48 6.39
C PRO A 176 0.63 56.06 6.86
N ASN A 177 -0.48 55.53 6.36
CA ASN A 177 -1.81 55.96 6.78
C ASN A 177 -2.26 55.22 8.05
N LEU A 178 -1.99 55.82 9.22
CA LEU A 178 -2.24 55.22 10.53
C LEU A 178 -3.72 54.91 10.79
N ASN A 179 -4.64 55.74 10.31
CA ASN A 179 -6.08 55.55 10.54
C ASN A 179 -6.55 54.21 9.96
N LEU A 180 -6.16 53.91 8.72
CA LEU A 180 -6.50 52.64 8.07
C LEU A 180 -5.85 51.42 8.74
N GLN A 181 -4.64 51.58 9.28
CA GLN A 181 -3.96 50.51 10.02
C GLN A 181 -4.63 50.25 11.37
N MET A 182 -5.07 51.32 12.05
CA MET A 182 -5.82 51.23 13.31
C MET A 182 -7.16 50.51 13.11
N ASP A 183 -7.95 50.91 12.11
CA ASP A 183 -9.25 50.29 11.81
C ASP A 183 -9.10 48.78 11.54
N PHE A 184 -8.08 48.40 10.78
CA PHE A 184 -7.77 47.00 10.50
C PHE A 184 -7.39 46.21 11.76
N LEU A 185 -6.65 46.82 12.69
CA LEU A 185 -6.28 46.20 13.97
C LEU A 185 -7.50 46.04 14.88
N LEU A 186 -8.34 47.06 14.99
CA LEU A 186 -9.58 47.01 15.77
C LEU A 186 -10.50 45.90 15.24
N GLN A 187 -10.65 45.79 13.93
CA GLN A 187 -11.40 44.71 13.30
C GLN A 187 -10.86 43.32 13.67
N LYS A 188 -9.53 43.15 13.71
CA LYS A 188 -8.92 41.88 14.13
C LYS A 188 -9.17 41.56 15.60
N ILE A 189 -9.14 42.56 16.48
CA ILE A 189 -9.43 42.36 17.91
C ILE A 189 -10.88 41.91 18.09
N GLN A 190 -11.82 42.55 17.40
CA GLN A 190 -13.24 42.17 17.42
C GLN A 190 -13.52 40.78 16.83
N GLN A 191 -12.73 40.32 15.87
CA GLN A 191 -12.87 38.98 15.27
C GLN A 191 -12.25 37.87 16.13
N ASN A 192 -11.31 38.22 17.01
CA ASN A 192 -10.60 37.30 17.90
C ASN A 192 -11.19 37.28 19.32
N THR A 193 -12.20 38.10 19.59
CA THR A 193 -12.99 38.11 20.82
C THR A 193 -14.21 37.22 20.65
#